data_AF-R7HJ93-F1
#
_entry.id   AF-R7HJ93-F1
#
_cell.length_a   1.000
_cell.length_b   1.000
_cell.length_c   1.000
_cell.angle_alpha   90.00
_cell.angle_beta   90.00
_cell.angle_gamma   90.00
#
_symmetry.space_group_name_H-M   'P 1'
#
loop_
_entity.id
_entity.type
_entity.pdbx_description
1 polymer ?
#
loop_
_entity_poly.entity_id
_entity_poly.type
_entity_poly.pdbx_seq_one_letter_code
_entity_poly.pdbx_strand_id
1 'polypeptide(L)'
;MYALIKNEEVTKMHEIINKIVQQNQSLFGTNPKIDKINIGFTNTIYNINDLYIVKICTDEDNEKEFKKEIDFYNSNKNNNLIPKLYCSSINKKDVPYFYEIIEKIDGVSLYNVWHTFSEEQREDIIKQLCDAMKQIHSNIGEKYDWTKTMQEKFMPLYIQAKNLNIFNEEEQKLLDYAYSKFNKYLDSNDFVLIHNDLHFDNIFYNDGKIKLIDFERSMYAPRDFELDILYRMIRKPWKFASEETERYTDSGDYTNIMLYIEKYYPELVSNPNLHQRLAIYDMVYFLEQLVKHPELEELKNDVIFGAKVVALKDEITFNDVKTPMELMDFMNVNIEYGWIDNQGFKHLNNLKGFRKNYRISSIDKMLEVGLGTCIEQAKMIKYFFDKMGFENKLYCYRSYETEENFDKDIRMHCFVLFKYNDSWYHFEHSNRPKRGIHKYDSVESAIEDITSGFKDHGDIRKLTEIDSIPSGLTFKEFNNFVNEFDDTKRKKI
;
A
#
# COMPACT_ATOMS: atom_id res chain seq x y z
N MET A 1 10.43 -35.95 -29.50
CA MET A 1 9.30 -36.18 -28.57
C MET A 1 8.81 -34.85 -28.00
N TYR A 2 9.63 -34.08 -27.29
CA TYR A 2 9.26 -32.75 -26.76
C TYR A 2 8.79 -31.73 -27.83
N ALA A 3 9.49 -31.64 -28.96
CA ALA A 3 9.09 -30.76 -30.07
C ALA A 3 7.82 -31.22 -30.81
N LEU A 4 7.50 -32.52 -30.77
CA LEU A 4 6.30 -33.07 -31.40
C LEU A 4 5.06 -32.80 -30.53
N ILE A 5 5.18 -33.00 -29.22
CA ILE A 5 4.12 -32.70 -28.24
C ILE A 5 3.77 -31.21 -28.26
N LYS A 6 4.78 -30.33 -28.31
CA LYS A 6 4.57 -28.88 -28.38
C LYS A 6 3.87 -28.44 -29.68
N ASN A 7 4.15 -29.11 -30.80
CA ASN A 7 3.48 -28.84 -32.08
C ASN A 7 2.03 -29.33 -32.08
N GLU A 8 1.73 -30.47 -31.45
CA GLU A 8 0.37 -30.99 -31.32
C GLU A 8 -0.51 -30.08 -30.43
N GLU A 9 0.02 -29.61 -29.30
CA GLU A 9 -0.71 -28.67 -28.43
C GLU A 9 -1.02 -27.33 -29.11
N VAL A 10 -0.06 -26.78 -29.86
CA VAL A 10 -0.27 -25.54 -30.63
C VAL A 10 -1.32 -25.74 -31.71
N THR A 11 -1.30 -26.89 -32.38
CA THR A 11 -2.29 -27.24 -33.42
C THR A 11 -3.69 -27.38 -32.83
N LYS A 12 -3.81 -28.09 -31.69
CA LYS A 12 -5.07 -28.25 -30.96
C LYS A 12 -5.66 -26.90 -30.53
N MET A 13 -4.85 -26.01 -29.96
CA MET A 13 -5.35 -24.69 -29.54
C MET A 13 -5.76 -23.79 -30.72
N HIS A 14 -5.11 -23.93 -31.88
CA HIS A 14 -5.54 -23.28 -33.12
C HIS A 14 -6.93 -23.76 -33.58
N GLU A 15 -7.20 -25.07 -33.51
CA GLU A 15 -8.52 -25.61 -33.84
C GLU A 15 -9.60 -25.09 -32.89
N ILE A 16 -9.28 -25.00 -31.60
CA ILE A 16 -10.19 -24.50 -30.56
C ILE A 16 -10.57 -23.03 -30.80
N ILE A 17 -9.59 -22.14 -31.02
CA ILE A 17 -9.89 -20.72 -31.26
C ILE A 17 -10.66 -20.54 -32.57
N ASN A 18 -10.32 -21.29 -33.63
CA ASN A 18 -11.06 -21.24 -34.89
C ASN A 18 -12.51 -21.69 -34.71
N LYS A 19 -12.77 -22.70 -33.86
CA LYS A 19 -14.13 -23.14 -33.55
C LYS A 19 -14.92 -22.07 -32.80
N ILE A 20 -14.32 -21.42 -31.80
CA ILE A 20 -14.94 -20.29 -31.08
C ILE A 20 -15.26 -19.16 -32.08
N VAL A 21 -14.33 -18.84 -32.98
CA VAL A 21 -14.53 -17.81 -34.00
C VAL A 21 -15.68 -18.14 -34.94
N GLN A 22 -15.76 -19.37 -35.44
CA GLN A 22 -16.84 -19.82 -36.32
C GLN A 22 -18.21 -19.75 -35.63
N GLN A 23 -18.29 -20.13 -34.35
CA GLN A 23 -19.53 -20.06 -33.56
C GLN A 23 -19.99 -18.61 -33.32
N ASN A 24 -19.07 -17.65 -33.34
CA ASN A 24 -19.31 -16.24 -33.05
C ASN A 24 -19.04 -15.36 -34.28
N GLN A 25 -19.28 -15.90 -35.49
CA GLN A 25 -19.01 -15.21 -36.76
C GLN A 25 -19.77 -13.88 -36.90
N SER A 26 -20.95 -13.75 -36.28
CA SER A 26 -21.70 -12.49 -36.24
C SER A 26 -20.99 -11.37 -35.49
N LEU A 27 -20.10 -11.72 -34.55
CA LEU A 27 -19.31 -10.77 -33.77
C LEU A 27 -17.97 -10.45 -34.43
N PHE A 28 -17.30 -11.48 -34.95
CA PHE A 28 -15.93 -11.37 -35.47
C PHE A 28 -15.82 -11.13 -36.98
N GLY A 29 -16.89 -11.39 -37.74
CA GLY A 29 -16.85 -11.41 -39.20
C GLY A 29 -16.26 -12.71 -39.76
N THR A 30 -16.05 -12.74 -41.08
CA THR A 30 -15.74 -13.97 -41.82
C THR A 30 -14.27 -14.37 -41.83
N ASN A 31 -13.35 -13.42 -41.62
CA ASN A 31 -11.91 -13.67 -41.61
C ASN A 31 -11.21 -12.72 -40.62
N PRO A 32 -11.39 -12.95 -39.32
CA PRO A 32 -10.82 -12.06 -38.32
C PRO A 32 -9.31 -12.21 -38.21
N LYS A 33 -8.64 -11.13 -37.81
CA LYS A 33 -7.24 -11.16 -37.36
C LYS A 33 -7.21 -11.75 -35.95
N ILE A 34 -6.39 -12.77 -35.73
CA ILE A 34 -6.26 -13.48 -34.45
C ILE A 34 -4.80 -13.41 -34.02
N ASP A 35 -4.52 -12.76 -32.90
CA ASP A 35 -3.19 -12.65 -32.32
C ASP A 35 -3.20 -13.29 -30.93
N LYS A 36 -2.37 -14.32 -30.70
CA LYS A 36 -2.23 -14.93 -29.38
C LYS A 36 -1.40 -14.03 -28.47
N ILE A 37 -1.87 -13.79 -27.24
CA ILE A 37 -1.13 -13.07 -26.21
C ILE A 37 -0.36 -14.11 -25.37
N ASN A 38 0.97 -14.05 -25.37
CA ASN A 38 1.86 -15.04 -24.74
C ASN A 38 2.46 -14.56 -23.40
N ILE A 39 1.68 -13.81 -22.61
CA ILE A 39 2.11 -13.28 -21.31
C ILE A 39 1.51 -14.17 -20.22
N GLY A 40 2.16 -14.26 -19.03
CA GLY A 40 1.94 -15.21 -17.94
C GLY A 40 0.56 -15.20 -17.25
N PHE A 41 -0.51 -15.21 -18.03
CA PHE A 41 -1.88 -15.38 -17.60
C PHE A 41 -2.16 -16.85 -17.29
N THR A 42 -3.00 -17.07 -16.28
CA THR A 42 -3.54 -18.40 -15.93
C THR A 42 -4.31 -19.03 -17.10
N ASN A 43 -4.90 -18.19 -17.94
CA ASN A 43 -5.73 -18.61 -19.07
C ASN A 43 -5.03 -18.34 -20.41
N THR A 44 -5.44 -19.09 -21.44
CA THR A 44 -5.00 -18.80 -22.80
C THR A 44 -5.80 -17.64 -23.38
N ILE A 45 -5.11 -16.58 -23.83
CA ILE A 45 -5.74 -15.33 -24.29
C ILE A 45 -5.44 -15.04 -25.76
N TYR A 46 -6.45 -14.60 -26.51
CA TYR A 46 -6.33 -14.13 -27.89
C TYR A 46 -6.93 -12.73 -28.05
N ASN A 47 -6.23 -11.86 -28.78
CA ASN A 47 -6.77 -10.62 -29.31
C ASN A 47 -7.40 -10.90 -30.69
N ILE A 48 -8.65 -10.48 -30.89
CA ILE A 48 -9.36 -10.65 -32.16
C ILE A 48 -9.77 -9.30 -32.72
N ASN A 49 -9.33 -9.01 -33.96
CA ASN A 49 -9.57 -7.77 -34.69
C ASN A 49 -9.15 -6.48 -33.98
N ASP A 50 -8.34 -6.59 -32.92
CA ASP A 50 -8.02 -5.47 -32.02
C ASP A 50 -9.23 -4.86 -31.29
N LEU A 51 -10.33 -5.63 -31.20
CA LEU A 51 -11.59 -5.19 -30.61
C LEU A 51 -12.08 -6.11 -29.49
N TYR A 52 -11.66 -7.37 -29.49
CA TYR A 52 -12.14 -8.38 -28.56
C TYR A 52 -10.98 -9.15 -27.94
N ILE A 53 -11.18 -9.55 -26.69
CA ILE A 53 -10.35 -10.52 -26.01
C ILE A 53 -11.14 -11.82 -25.87
N VAL A 54 -10.55 -12.93 -26.31
CA VAL A 54 -11.06 -14.28 -26.04
C VAL A 54 -10.18 -14.92 -24.98
N LYS A 55 -10.76 -15.16 -23.80
CA LYS A 55 -10.12 -15.91 -22.71
C LYS A 55 -10.62 -17.35 -22.74
N ILE A 56 -9.70 -18.30 -22.65
CA ILE A 56 -9.99 -19.74 -22.61
C ILE A 56 -9.34 -20.35 -21.38
N CYS A 57 -10.17 -20.92 -20.50
CA CYS A 57 -9.72 -21.62 -19.30
C CYS A 57 -9.14 -22.98 -19.70
N THR A 58 -7.82 -23.05 -19.84
CA THR A 58 -7.11 -24.29 -20.20
C THR A 58 -6.71 -25.13 -18.99
N ASP A 59 -6.73 -24.53 -17.79
CA ASP A 59 -6.52 -25.19 -16.51
C ASP A 59 -7.86 -25.55 -15.87
N GLU A 60 -8.10 -26.84 -15.62
CA GLU A 60 -9.35 -27.31 -15.01
C GLU A 60 -9.48 -26.86 -13.55
N ASP A 61 -8.35 -26.68 -12.85
CA ASP A 61 -8.36 -26.23 -11.45
C ASP A 61 -8.81 -24.76 -11.32
N ASN A 62 -8.70 -23.97 -12.40
CA ASN A 62 -9.12 -22.57 -12.45
C ASN A 62 -10.59 -22.37 -12.86
N GLU A 63 -11.30 -23.42 -13.30
CA GLU A 63 -12.65 -23.30 -13.86
C GLU A 63 -13.67 -22.67 -12.91
N LYS A 64 -13.48 -22.87 -11.61
CA LYS A 64 -14.32 -22.27 -10.57
C LYS A 64 -14.18 -20.75 -10.55
N GLU A 65 -12.95 -20.23 -10.61
CA GLU A 65 -12.66 -18.80 -10.56
C GLU A 65 -13.03 -18.15 -11.91
N PHE A 66 -12.75 -18.82 -13.03
CA PHE A 66 -13.20 -18.39 -14.36
C PHE A 66 -14.73 -18.25 -14.43
N LYS A 67 -15.47 -19.19 -13.84
CA LYS A 67 -16.94 -19.09 -13.77
C LYS A 67 -17.39 -17.89 -12.94
N LYS A 68 -16.69 -17.56 -11.84
CA LYS A 68 -17.02 -16.37 -11.03
C LYS A 68 -16.88 -15.09 -11.84
N GLU A 69 -15.84 -14.97 -12.66
CA GLU A 69 -15.68 -13.81 -13.55
C GLU A 69 -16.83 -13.68 -14.55
N ILE A 70 -17.25 -14.79 -15.17
CA ILE A 70 -18.44 -14.79 -16.06
C ILE A 70 -19.70 -14.36 -15.29
N ASP A 71 -19.92 -14.88 -14.08
CA ASP A 71 -21.06 -14.53 -13.24
C ASP A 71 -21.01 -13.05 -12.81
N PHE A 72 -19.80 -12.52 -12.56
CA PHE A 72 -19.53 -11.11 -12.27
C PHE A 72 -19.95 -10.21 -13.44
N TYR A 73 -19.44 -10.46 -14.65
CA TYR A 73 -19.80 -9.66 -15.82
C TYR A 73 -21.30 -9.73 -16.10
N ASN A 74 -21.92 -10.90 -15.91
CA ASN A 74 -23.35 -11.05 -16.10
C ASN A 74 -24.19 -10.23 -15.12
N SER A 75 -23.72 -10.08 -13.89
CA SER A 75 -24.40 -9.30 -12.84
C SER A 75 -24.14 -7.80 -12.96
N ASN A 76 -23.07 -7.39 -13.65
CA ASN A 76 -22.60 -6.01 -13.73
C ASN A 76 -22.64 -5.41 -15.16
N LYS A 77 -23.52 -5.91 -16.04
CA LYS A 77 -23.58 -5.53 -17.48
C LYS A 77 -23.73 -4.03 -17.77
N ASN A 78 -24.24 -3.25 -16.83
CA ASN A 78 -24.46 -1.81 -16.99
C ASN A 78 -23.30 -0.96 -16.45
N ASN A 79 -22.25 -1.58 -15.91
CA ASN A 79 -21.08 -0.88 -15.40
C ASN A 79 -20.15 -0.52 -16.58
N ASN A 80 -19.98 0.78 -16.85
CA ASN A 80 -19.16 1.26 -17.95
C ASN A 80 -17.65 1.30 -17.65
N LEU A 81 -17.26 0.97 -16.40
CA LEU A 81 -15.88 0.95 -15.93
C LEU A 81 -15.26 -0.46 -15.99
N ILE A 82 -15.95 -1.43 -16.58
CA ILE A 82 -15.46 -2.80 -16.80
C ILE A 82 -15.62 -3.20 -18.28
N PRO A 83 -14.89 -4.20 -18.79
CA PRO A 83 -15.13 -4.77 -20.10
C PRO A 83 -16.55 -5.27 -20.26
N LYS A 84 -17.13 -5.04 -21.43
CA LYS A 84 -18.39 -5.68 -21.79
C LYS A 84 -18.15 -7.16 -22.09
N LEU A 85 -18.93 -8.04 -21.45
CA LEU A 85 -19.05 -9.44 -21.84
C LEU A 85 -20.03 -9.58 -23.02
N TYR A 86 -19.54 -10.11 -24.14
CA TYR A 86 -20.34 -10.36 -25.34
C TYR A 86 -20.90 -11.78 -25.36
N CYS A 87 -20.10 -12.77 -24.98
CA CYS A 87 -20.44 -14.18 -25.05
C CYS A 87 -19.60 -14.97 -24.04
N SER A 88 -20.16 -16.04 -23.49
CA SER A 88 -19.40 -17.03 -22.73
C SER A 88 -20.03 -18.42 -22.84
N SER A 89 -19.24 -19.45 -22.55
CA SER A 89 -19.70 -20.83 -22.49
C SER A 89 -18.98 -21.62 -21.41
N ILE A 90 -19.74 -22.38 -20.62
CA ILE A 90 -19.25 -23.29 -19.58
C ILE A 90 -19.72 -24.75 -19.80
N ASN A 91 -20.31 -25.06 -20.95
CA ASN A 91 -20.99 -26.35 -21.16
C ASN A 91 -20.06 -27.47 -21.67
N LYS A 92 -18.85 -27.13 -22.11
CA LYS A 92 -17.84 -28.04 -22.69
C LYS A 92 -18.32 -28.92 -23.86
N LYS A 93 -19.45 -28.62 -24.50
CA LYS A 93 -20.05 -29.48 -25.55
C LYS A 93 -19.31 -29.39 -26.87
N ASP A 94 -19.21 -28.16 -27.39
CA ASP A 94 -18.59 -27.92 -28.69
C ASP A 94 -17.11 -27.55 -28.53
N VAL A 95 -16.82 -26.72 -27.54
CA VAL A 95 -15.46 -26.35 -27.16
C VAL A 95 -15.21 -27.00 -25.81
N PRO A 96 -14.19 -27.88 -25.66
CA PRO A 96 -13.92 -28.62 -24.43
C PRO A 96 -13.31 -27.77 -23.29
N TYR A 97 -13.55 -26.45 -23.30
CA TYR A 97 -13.03 -25.50 -22.33
C TYR A 97 -14.11 -24.48 -21.98
N PHE A 98 -13.98 -23.87 -20.80
CA PHE A 98 -14.72 -22.64 -20.52
C PHE A 98 -14.08 -21.51 -21.32
N TYR A 99 -14.91 -20.63 -21.88
CA TYR A 99 -14.41 -19.45 -22.58
C TYR A 99 -15.34 -18.26 -22.40
N GLU A 100 -14.77 -17.08 -22.54
CA GLU A 100 -15.50 -15.82 -22.64
C GLU A 100 -14.92 -14.93 -23.74
N ILE A 101 -15.78 -14.08 -24.28
CA ILE A 101 -15.48 -13.08 -25.29
C ILE A 101 -15.86 -11.73 -24.71
N ILE A 102 -14.86 -10.93 -24.39
CA ILE A 102 -15.01 -9.63 -23.75
C ILE A 102 -14.46 -8.52 -24.65
N GLU A 103 -14.87 -7.29 -24.36
CA GLU A 103 -14.31 -6.07 -24.94
C GLU A 103 -12.80 -6.02 -24.74
N LYS A 104 -12.02 -5.73 -25.79
CA LYS A 104 -10.63 -5.32 -25.62
C LYS A 104 -10.61 -3.89 -25.09
N ILE A 105 -9.90 -3.70 -23.98
CA ILE A 105 -9.69 -2.37 -23.43
C ILE A 105 -8.52 -1.72 -24.15
N ASP A 106 -8.78 -0.57 -24.77
CA ASP A 106 -7.74 0.29 -25.30
C ASP A 106 -7.07 1.07 -24.15
N GLY A 107 -5.76 1.25 -24.26
CA GLY A 107 -4.95 1.94 -23.25
C GLY A 107 -3.81 1.09 -22.72
N VAL A 108 -3.26 1.52 -21.59
CA VAL A 108 -2.16 0.86 -20.88
C VAL A 108 -2.49 0.75 -19.40
N SER A 109 -1.87 -0.19 -18.68
CA SER A 109 -2.07 -0.29 -17.23
C SER A 109 -1.56 0.96 -16.51
N LEU A 110 -2.12 1.26 -15.33
CA LEU A 110 -1.72 2.43 -14.56
C LEU A 110 -0.23 2.43 -14.20
N TYR A 111 0.39 1.27 -13.96
CA TYR A 111 1.84 1.21 -13.71
C TYR A 111 2.69 1.83 -14.82
N ASN A 112 2.23 1.77 -16.08
CA ASN A 112 2.94 2.34 -17.22
C ASN A 112 2.92 3.87 -17.26
N VAL A 113 1.95 4.51 -16.61
CA VAL A 113 1.69 5.96 -16.78
C VAL A 113 1.61 6.73 -15.47
N TRP A 114 1.45 6.07 -14.32
CA TRP A 114 1.26 6.70 -13.02
C TRP A 114 2.36 7.72 -12.64
N HIS A 115 3.61 7.35 -12.91
CA HIS A 115 4.79 8.18 -12.67
C HIS A 115 4.84 9.45 -13.55
N THR A 116 4.05 9.49 -14.63
CA THR A 116 4.00 10.64 -15.56
C THR A 116 2.92 11.65 -15.19
N PHE A 117 2.00 11.28 -14.29
CA PHE A 117 0.85 12.09 -13.95
C PHE A 117 1.17 13.18 -12.93
N SER A 118 0.55 14.34 -13.12
CA SER A 118 0.44 15.35 -12.06
C SER A 118 -0.45 14.86 -10.91
N GLU A 119 -0.31 15.48 -9.74
CA GLU A 119 -1.16 15.16 -8.58
C GLU A 119 -2.66 15.36 -8.87
N GLU A 120 -3.04 16.33 -9.71
CA GLU A 120 -4.44 16.53 -10.10
C GLU A 120 -4.97 15.34 -10.93
N GLN A 121 -4.17 14.83 -11.86
CA GLN A 121 -4.53 13.64 -12.65
C GLN A 121 -4.59 12.39 -11.77
N ARG A 122 -3.65 12.24 -10.83
CA ARG A 122 -3.67 11.14 -9.85
C ARG A 122 -4.93 11.16 -9.00
N GLU A 123 -5.31 12.34 -8.49
CA GLU A 123 -6.54 12.52 -7.73
C GLU A 123 -7.79 12.15 -8.54
N ASP A 124 -7.90 12.61 -9.79
CA ASP A 124 -9.04 12.30 -10.66
C ASP A 124 -9.14 10.80 -10.97
N ILE A 125 -8.01 10.14 -11.20
CA ILE A 125 -7.96 8.69 -11.41
C ILE A 125 -8.44 7.94 -10.16
N ILE A 126 -7.98 8.31 -8.96
CA ILE A 126 -8.44 7.66 -7.73
C ILE A 126 -9.92 7.94 -7.45
N LYS A 127 -10.43 9.12 -7.84
CA LYS A 127 -11.86 9.40 -7.79
C LYS A 127 -12.66 8.44 -8.69
N GLN A 128 -12.23 8.25 -9.94
CA GLN A 128 -12.86 7.28 -10.85
C GLN A 128 -12.79 5.85 -10.29
N LEU A 129 -11.67 5.49 -9.68
CA LEU A 129 -11.49 4.18 -9.03
C LEU A 129 -12.49 4.00 -7.88
N CYS A 130 -12.68 5.03 -7.04
CA CYS A 130 -13.68 5.03 -5.98
C CYS A 130 -15.10 4.87 -6.53
N ASP A 131 -15.44 5.56 -7.62
CA ASP A 131 -16.76 5.44 -8.26
C ASP A 131 -16.98 4.03 -8.83
N ALA A 132 -15.93 3.38 -9.33
CA ALA A 132 -16.00 1.99 -9.78
C ALA A 132 -16.20 1.01 -8.62
N MET A 133 -15.40 1.14 -7.55
CA MET A 133 -15.54 0.31 -6.35
C MET A 133 -16.93 0.47 -5.75
N LYS A 134 -17.50 1.68 -5.69
CA LYS A 134 -18.88 1.89 -5.21
C LYS A 134 -19.92 1.15 -6.06
N GLN A 135 -19.76 1.13 -7.37
CA GLN A 135 -20.66 0.37 -8.24
C GLN A 135 -20.57 -1.12 -7.98
N ILE A 136 -19.37 -1.67 -7.86
CA ILE A 136 -19.16 -3.10 -7.54
C ILE A 136 -19.73 -3.41 -6.16
N HIS A 137 -19.40 -2.59 -5.16
CA HIS A 137 -19.83 -2.76 -3.78
C HIS A 137 -21.32 -2.46 -3.55
N SER A 138 -22.06 -2.02 -4.57
CA SER A 138 -23.52 -1.91 -4.49
C SER A 138 -24.21 -3.27 -4.47
N ASN A 139 -23.50 -4.32 -4.90
CA ASN A 139 -23.92 -5.71 -4.74
C ASN A 139 -23.69 -6.14 -3.28
N ILE A 140 -24.75 -6.14 -2.48
CA ILE A 140 -24.69 -6.51 -1.06
C ILE A 140 -24.66 -8.04 -0.91
N GLY A 141 -23.72 -8.54 -0.12
CA GLY A 141 -23.57 -9.96 0.18
C GLY A 141 -24.22 -10.39 1.48
N GLU A 142 -24.49 -11.68 1.62
CA GLU A 142 -24.87 -12.25 2.91
C GLU A 142 -23.65 -12.32 3.85
N LYS A 143 -23.88 -11.98 5.12
CA LYS A 143 -22.86 -12.12 6.16
C LYS A 143 -22.49 -13.60 6.35
N TYR A 144 -21.20 -13.86 6.46
CA TYR A 144 -20.67 -15.11 7.02
C TYR A 144 -19.56 -14.81 8.04
N ASP A 145 -19.02 -15.85 8.67
CA ASP A 145 -17.96 -15.71 9.67
C ASP A 145 -16.62 -15.39 9.01
N TRP A 146 -16.38 -14.10 8.79
CA TRP A 146 -15.13 -13.58 8.23
C TRP A 146 -13.94 -13.89 9.11
N THR A 147 -14.12 -13.81 10.43
CA THR A 147 -13.04 -14.09 11.38
C THR A 147 -12.57 -15.53 11.25
N LYS A 148 -13.51 -16.48 11.26
CA LYS A 148 -13.20 -17.89 11.05
C LYS A 148 -12.50 -18.12 9.71
N THR A 149 -12.93 -17.43 8.65
CA THR A 149 -12.30 -17.51 7.33
C THR A 149 -10.82 -17.08 7.38
N MET A 150 -10.48 -15.99 8.09
CA MET A 150 -9.09 -15.55 8.25
C MET A 150 -8.28 -16.48 9.17
N GLN A 151 -8.90 -17.00 10.23
CA GLN A 151 -8.25 -17.97 11.12
C GLN A 151 -7.91 -19.27 10.39
N GLU A 152 -8.81 -19.77 9.53
CA GLU A 152 -8.60 -20.96 8.71
C GLU A 152 -7.52 -20.77 7.65
N LYS A 153 -7.27 -19.54 7.18
CA LYS A 153 -6.11 -19.20 6.34
C LYS A 153 -4.82 -19.10 7.15
N PHE A 154 -4.84 -18.42 8.29
CA PHE A 154 -3.65 -18.15 9.11
C PHE A 154 -3.08 -19.41 9.76
N MET A 155 -3.93 -20.20 10.44
CA MET A 155 -3.46 -21.27 11.33
C MET A 155 -2.65 -22.37 10.64
N PRO A 156 -3.05 -22.90 9.46
CA PRO A 156 -2.24 -23.90 8.76
C PRO A 156 -0.85 -23.37 8.39
N LEU A 157 -0.78 -22.12 7.90
CA LEU A 157 0.47 -21.46 7.54
C LEU A 157 1.35 -21.25 8.77
N TYR A 158 0.77 -20.85 9.90
CA TYR A 158 1.51 -20.65 11.13
C TYR A 158 2.05 -21.95 11.74
N ILE A 159 1.27 -23.03 11.69
CA ILE A 159 1.74 -24.37 12.07
C ILE A 159 2.91 -24.79 11.19
N GLN A 160 2.82 -24.58 9.88
CA GLN A 160 3.92 -24.85 8.95
C GLN A 160 5.16 -24.02 9.29
N ALA A 161 5.02 -22.72 9.56
CA ALA A 161 6.12 -21.85 9.96
C ALA A 161 6.78 -22.28 11.28
N LYS A 162 5.99 -22.76 12.26
CA LYS A 162 6.52 -23.35 13.51
C LYS A 162 7.35 -24.60 13.22
N ASN A 163 6.86 -25.51 12.36
CA ASN A 163 7.60 -26.72 11.99
C ASN A 163 8.92 -26.41 11.25
N LEU A 164 8.95 -25.29 10.52
CA LEU A 164 10.15 -24.79 9.84
C LEU A 164 11.09 -23.99 10.76
N ASN A 165 10.74 -23.78 12.03
CA ASN A 165 11.50 -22.98 13.00
C ASN A 165 11.80 -21.54 12.52
N ILE A 166 10.87 -20.93 11.79
CA ILE A 166 11.02 -19.56 11.25
C ILE A 166 11.04 -18.52 12.39
N PHE A 167 10.23 -18.74 13.42
CA PHE A 167 10.04 -17.83 14.54
C PHE A 167 10.66 -18.37 15.82
N ASN A 168 11.32 -17.50 16.58
CA ASN A 168 11.79 -17.80 17.93
C ASN A 168 10.63 -17.80 18.95
N GLU A 169 10.91 -18.15 20.21
CA GLU A 169 9.87 -18.26 21.25
C GLU A 169 9.14 -16.94 21.54
N GLU A 170 9.82 -15.80 21.50
CA GLU A 170 9.21 -14.49 21.76
C GLU A 170 8.29 -14.06 20.61
N GLU A 171 8.75 -14.27 19.38
CA GLU A 171 7.99 -14.04 18.16
C GLU A 171 6.73 -14.93 18.10
N GLN A 172 6.84 -16.20 18.50
CA GLN A 172 5.69 -17.10 18.60
C GLN A 172 4.69 -16.64 19.66
N LYS A 173 5.15 -16.18 20.83
CA LYS A 173 4.25 -15.60 21.86
C LYS A 173 3.52 -14.36 21.35
N LEU A 174 4.21 -13.49 20.62
CA LEU A 174 3.61 -12.33 19.98
C LEU A 174 2.54 -12.74 18.96
N LEU A 175 2.84 -13.71 18.10
CA LEU A 175 1.90 -14.21 17.08
C LEU A 175 0.69 -14.91 17.70
N ASP A 176 0.89 -15.75 18.72
CA ASP A 176 -0.19 -16.39 19.48
C ASP A 176 -1.11 -15.35 20.13
N TYR A 177 -0.51 -14.28 20.69
CA TYR A 177 -1.26 -13.19 21.29
C TYR A 177 -2.00 -12.34 20.25
N ALA A 178 -1.37 -12.00 19.13
CA ALA A 178 -2.03 -11.31 18.01
C ALA A 178 -3.21 -12.13 17.47
N TYR A 179 -3.03 -13.43 17.27
CA TYR A 179 -4.09 -14.36 16.86
C TYR A 179 -5.28 -14.35 17.82
N SER A 180 -5.04 -14.29 19.13
CA SER A 180 -6.12 -14.20 20.13
C SER A 180 -7.02 -12.97 19.97
N LYS A 181 -6.52 -11.90 19.32
CA LYS A 181 -7.24 -10.65 19.05
C LYS A 181 -7.98 -10.64 17.71
N PHE A 182 -7.85 -11.66 16.86
CA PHE A 182 -8.53 -11.71 15.55
C PHE A 182 -10.04 -11.52 15.69
N ASN A 183 -10.67 -12.19 16.66
CA ASN A 183 -12.11 -12.05 16.97
C ASN A 183 -12.52 -10.60 17.28
N LYS A 184 -11.65 -9.83 17.93
CA LYS A 184 -11.94 -8.43 18.29
C LYS A 184 -11.99 -7.54 17.05
N TYR A 185 -11.08 -7.73 16.10
CA TYR A 185 -10.91 -6.80 14.99
C TYR A 185 -11.61 -7.23 13.70
N LEU A 186 -11.85 -8.54 13.51
CA LEU A 186 -12.34 -9.06 12.24
C LEU A 186 -13.88 -9.15 12.12
N ASP A 187 -14.63 -9.04 13.22
CA ASP A 187 -16.10 -9.04 13.13
C ASP A 187 -16.60 -7.91 12.22
N SER A 188 -17.54 -8.25 11.34
CA SER A 188 -18.13 -7.33 10.39
C SER A 188 -19.54 -7.78 10.01
N ASN A 189 -20.39 -6.82 9.71
CA ASN A 189 -21.71 -7.03 9.10
C ASN A 189 -21.81 -6.39 7.71
N ASP A 190 -20.76 -5.70 7.24
CA ASP A 190 -20.76 -4.93 6.00
C ASP A 190 -20.13 -5.75 4.87
N PHE A 191 -20.91 -6.66 4.28
CA PHE A 191 -20.47 -7.53 3.19
C PHE A 191 -20.94 -7.03 1.84
N VAL A 192 -20.00 -6.94 0.92
CA VAL A 192 -20.23 -6.51 -0.46
C VAL A 192 -19.39 -7.34 -1.41
N LEU A 193 -19.79 -7.34 -2.69
CA LEU A 193 -18.92 -7.83 -3.74
C LEU A 193 -17.70 -6.92 -3.82
N ILE A 194 -16.51 -7.52 -3.82
CA ILE A 194 -15.22 -6.86 -3.98
C ILE A 194 -14.49 -7.45 -5.20
N HIS A 195 -13.55 -6.69 -5.77
CA HIS A 195 -12.66 -7.16 -6.84
C HIS A 195 -11.62 -8.15 -6.31
N ASN A 196 -11.04 -7.88 -5.13
CA ASN A 196 -10.10 -8.76 -4.43
C ASN A 196 -8.77 -9.04 -5.17
N ASP A 197 -8.48 -8.28 -6.22
CA ASP A 197 -7.21 -8.31 -6.96
C ASP A 197 -6.83 -6.93 -7.51
N LEU A 198 -7.18 -5.89 -6.73
CA LEU A 198 -7.11 -4.53 -7.21
C LEU A 198 -5.71 -3.93 -7.03
N HIS A 199 -4.92 -3.98 -8.10
CA HIS A 199 -3.63 -3.30 -8.25
C HIS A 199 -3.55 -2.56 -9.59
N PHE A 200 -2.55 -1.69 -9.77
CA PHE A 200 -2.45 -0.82 -10.94
C PHE A 200 -2.29 -1.55 -12.28
N ASP A 201 -1.84 -2.80 -12.28
CA ASP A 201 -1.85 -3.62 -13.50
C ASP A 201 -3.26 -4.03 -13.97
N ASN A 202 -4.22 -4.14 -13.04
CA ASN A 202 -5.63 -4.47 -13.34
C ASN A 202 -6.48 -3.21 -13.59
N ILE A 203 -5.86 -2.04 -13.70
CA ILE A 203 -6.52 -0.76 -14.00
C ILE A 203 -5.91 -0.20 -15.28
N PHE A 204 -6.70 -0.19 -16.35
CA PHE A 204 -6.31 0.35 -17.64
C PHE A 204 -6.70 1.81 -17.73
N TYR A 205 -5.81 2.62 -18.28
CA TYR A 205 -5.98 4.04 -18.53
C TYR A 205 -5.94 4.35 -20.02
N ASN A 206 -6.91 5.16 -20.47
CA ASN A 206 -6.93 5.73 -21.81
C ASN A 206 -7.62 7.10 -21.80
N ASP A 207 -6.94 8.14 -22.29
CA ASP A 207 -7.47 9.50 -22.47
C ASP A 207 -8.28 10.02 -21.28
N GLY A 208 -7.70 9.96 -20.08
CA GLY A 208 -8.33 10.46 -18.86
C GLY A 208 -9.40 9.56 -18.25
N LYS A 209 -9.62 8.35 -18.78
CA LYS A 209 -10.60 7.39 -18.26
C LYS A 209 -9.94 6.08 -17.84
N ILE A 210 -10.51 5.45 -16.82
CA ILE A 210 -10.08 4.12 -16.40
C ILE A 210 -11.11 3.02 -16.72
N LYS A 211 -10.61 1.79 -16.86
CA LYS A 211 -11.40 0.55 -16.80
C LYS A 211 -10.68 -0.50 -15.97
N LEU A 212 -11.43 -1.30 -15.23
CA LEU A 212 -10.95 -2.41 -14.40
C LEU A 212 -11.10 -3.73 -15.13
N ILE A 213 -10.15 -4.63 -14.95
CA ILE A 213 -10.15 -5.97 -15.56
C ILE A 213 -9.81 -7.03 -14.52
N ASP A 214 -9.97 -8.30 -14.89
CA ASP A 214 -9.55 -9.47 -14.13
C ASP A 214 -10.35 -9.71 -12.83
N PHE A 215 -11.60 -10.15 -12.99
CA PHE A 215 -12.53 -10.35 -11.88
C PHE A 215 -12.59 -11.79 -11.36
N GLU A 216 -11.61 -12.64 -11.70
CA GLU A 216 -11.60 -14.06 -11.30
C GLU A 216 -11.61 -14.24 -9.78
N ARG A 217 -10.91 -13.36 -9.06
CA ARG A 217 -10.81 -13.40 -7.60
C ARG A 217 -11.96 -12.71 -6.88
N SER A 218 -12.92 -12.14 -7.61
CA SER A 218 -14.05 -11.42 -7.03
C SER A 218 -14.83 -12.28 -6.05
N MET A 219 -15.26 -11.68 -4.95
CA MET A 219 -15.96 -12.39 -3.88
C MET A 219 -16.79 -11.44 -3.02
N TYR A 220 -17.76 -11.98 -2.30
CA TYR A 220 -18.39 -11.26 -1.21
C TYR A 220 -17.49 -11.31 0.02
N ALA A 221 -17.12 -10.14 0.56
CA ALA A 221 -16.27 -10.00 1.73
C ALA A 221 -16.62 -8.71 2.49
N PRO A 222 -16.06 -8.48 3.69
CA PRO A 222 -16.13 -7.16 4.30
C PRO A 222 -15.63 -6.07 3.36
N ARG A 223 -16.34 -4.94 3.28
CA ARG A 223 -16.03 -3.85 2.34
C ARG A 223 -14.58 -3.39 2.38
N ASP A 224 -14.02 -3.26 3.58
CA ASP A 224 -12.64 -2.83 3.79
C ASP A 224 -11.59 -3.85 3.32
N PHE A 225 -11.97 -5.09 3.05
CA PHE A 225 -11.05 -6.09 2.50
C PHE A 225 -10.64 -5.78 1.04
N GLU A 226 -11.40 -4.95 0.31
CA GLU A 226 -10.96 -4.41 -0.99
C GLU A 226 -9.61 -3.66 -0.87
N LEU A 227 -9.32 -3.08 0.30
CA LEU A 227 -8.06 -2.39 0.55
C LEU A 227 -6.87 -3.33 0.77
N ASP A 228 -7.05 -4.66 0.90
CA ASP A 228 -5.94 -5.57 1.23
C ASP A 228 -4.75 -5.41 0.27
N ILE A 229 -4.99 -5.62 -1.01
CA ILE A 229 -3.95 -5.50 -2.05
C ILE A 229 -3.60 -4.03 -2.30
N LEU A 230 -4.61 -3.16 -2.40
CA LEU A 230 -4.41 -1.75 -2.71
C LEU A 230 -3.54 -1.05 -1.66
N TYR A 231 -3.80 -1.29 -0.37
CA TYR A 231 -3.01 -0.73 0.72
C TYR A 231 -1.59 -1.31 0.78
N ARG A 232 -1.43 -2.61 0.50
CA ARG A 232 -0.10 -3.22 0.37
C ARG A 232 0.68 -2.61 -0.80
N MET A 233 0.05 -2.40 -1.94
CA MET A 233 0.64 -1.75 -3.10
C MET A 233 1.06 -0.30 -2.78
N ILE A 234 0.22 0.47 -2.09
CA ILE A 234 0.58 1.84 -1.67
C ILE A 234 1.86 1.86 -0.83
N ARG A 235 2.06 0.88 0.05
CA ARG A 235 3.26 0.78 0.90
C ARG A 235 4.45 0.14 0.21
N LYS A 236 4.22 -0.77 -0.73
CA LYS A 236 5.24 -1.47 -1.51
C LYS A 236 4.88 -1.42 -3.01
N PRO A 237 4.99 -0.25 -3.67
CA PRO A 237 4.56 -0.09 -5.06
C PRO A 237 5.20 -1.05 -6.06
N TRP A 238 6.46 -1.43 -5.83
CA TRP A 238 7.18 -2.39 -6.67
C TRP A 238 6.62 -3.82 -6.58
N LYS A 239 5.89 -4.16 -5.50
CA LYS A 239 5.52 -5.55 -5.18
C LYS A 239 4.61 -6.20 -6.22
N PHE A 240 3.77 -5.40 -6.87
CA PHE A 240 2.83 -5.85 -7.90
C PHE A 240 3.15 -5.26 -9.27
N ALA A 241 4.30 -4.60 -9.42
CA ALA A 241 4.76 -4.08 -10.69
C ALA A 241 5.46 -5.20 -11.48
N SER A 242 5.37 -5.14 -12.80
CA SER A 242 6.18 -6.00 -13.67
C SER A 242 7.65 -5.57 -13.63
N GLU A 243 8.57 -6.47 -14.02
CA GLU A 243 10.01 -6.15 -14.12
C GLU A 243 10.28 -4.88 -14.97
N GLU A 244 9.44 -4.63 -15.98
CA GLU A 244 9.57 -3.46 -16.86
C GLU A 244 9.12 -2.15 -16.19
N THR A 245 8.14 -2.23 -15.30
CA THR A 245 7.49 -1.06 -14.67
C THR A 245 7.98 -0.78 -13.25
N GLU A 246 8.62 -1.74 -12.59
CA GLU A 246 9.19 -1.61 -11.24
C GLU A 246 10.08 -0.37 -11.09
N ARG A 247 10.88 -0.07 -12.11
CA ARG A 247 11.76 1.11 -12.14
C ARG A 247 11.02 2.46 -12.05
N TYR A 248 9.71 2.47 -12.24
CA TYR A 248 8.88 3.68 -12.19
C TYR A 248 8.08 3.81 -10.89
N THR A 249 8.24 2.89 -9.93
CA THR A 249 7.42 2.87 -8.72
C THR A 249 8.02 3.70 -7.59
N ASP A 250 8.10 5.03 -7.77
CA ASP A 250 8.50 5.94 -6.69
C ASP A 250 7.43 5.93 -5.59
N SER A 251 7.83 5.67 -4.34
CA SER A 251 6.90 5.62 -3.21
C SER A 251 6.17 6.95 -2.97
N GLY A 252 6.78 8.09 -3.34
CA GLY A 252 6.18 9.41 -3.25
C GLY A 252 4.88 9.53 -4.03
N ASP A 253 4.80 8.89 -5.20
CA ASP A 253 3.65 8.95 -6.11
C ASP A 253 2.41 8.23 -5.59
N TYR A 254 2.55 7.38 -4.56
CA TYR A 254 1.45 6.58 -4.00
C TYR A 254 0.92 7.15 -2.67
N THR A 255 1.62 8.13 -2.09
CA THR A 255 1.35 8.65 -0.74
C THR A 255 -0.07 9.18 -0.53
N ASN A 256 -0.64 9.83 -1.55
CA ASN A 256 -1.95 10.49 -1.47
C ASN A 256 -3.15 9.58 -1.75
N ILE A 257 -2.93 8.33 -2.19
CA ILE A 257 -4.02 7.44 -2.64
C ILE A 257 -5.04 7.21 -1.51
N MET A 258 -4.58 6.89 -0.29
CA MET A 258 -5.49 6.68 0.86
C MET A 258 -6.29 7.94 1.21
N LEU A 259 -5.70 9.12 1.08
CA LEU A 259 -6.39 10.38 1.32
C LEU A 259 -7.50 10.63 0.28
N TYR A 260 -7.24 10.31 -0.98
CA TYR A 260 -8.25 10.41 -2.02
C TYR A 260 -9.36 9.36 -1.83
N ILE A 261 -9.01 8.15 -1.38
CA ILE A 261 -10.00 7.14 -1.02
C ILE A 261 -10.86 7.62 0.15
N GLU A 262 -10.28 8.19 1.21
CA GLU A 262 -11.05 8.75 2.32
C GLU A 262 -11.97 9.89 1.85
N LYS A 263 -11.48 10.76 0.96
CA LYS A 263 -12.24 11.87 0.40
C LYS A 263 -13.42 11.41 -0.48
N TYR A 264 -13.20 10.44 -1.35
CA TYR A 264 -14.17 10.04 -2.37
C TYR A 264 -14.96 8.79 -2.01
N TYR A 265 -14.50 7.96 -1.08
CA TYR A 265 -15.18 6.76 -0.58
C TYR A 265 -14.93 6.53 0.92
N PRO A 266 -15.38 7.45 1.79
CA PRO A 266 -15.09 7.40 3.23
C PRO A 266 -15.59 6.12 3.91
N GLU A 267 -16.67 5.51 3.43
CA GLU A 267 -17.21 4.27 3.98
C GLU A 267 -16.20 3.12 3.92
N LEU A 268 -15.35 3.09 2.88
CA LEU A 268 -14.31 2.07 2.69
C LEU A 268 -13.24 2.09 3.78
N VAL A 269 -12.99 3.26 4.38
CA VAL A 269 -11.97 3.46 5.44
C VAL A 269 -12.58 3.74 6.81
N SER A 270 -13.91 3.68 6.94
CA SER A 270 -14.63 4.10 8.14
C SER A 270 -14.53 3.12 9.32
N ASN A 271 -13.99 1.91 9.11
CA ASN A 271 -13.84 0.91 10.17
C ASN A 271 -12.86 1.39 11.24
N PRO A 272 -13.25 1.48 12.53
CA PRO A 272 -12.36 1.94 13.60
C PRO A 272 -11.14 1.04 13.81
N ASN A 273 -11.22 -0.23 13.39
CA ASN A 273 -10.14 -1.22 13.49
C ASN A 273 -9.44 -1.45 12.13
N LEU A 274 -9.60 -0.55 11.16
CA LEU A 274 -9.09 -0.72 9.79
C LEU A 274 -7.62 -1.14 9.75
N HIS A 275 -6.75 -0.45 10.48
CA HIS A 275 -5.31 -0.77 10.47
C HIS A 275 -5.00 -2.13 11.08
N GLN A 276 -5.73 -2.56 12.12
CA GLN A 276 -5.58 -3.91 12.68
C GLN A 276 -6.06 -4.96 11.69
N ARG A 277 -7.16 -4.70 10.96
CA ARG A 277 -7.67 -5.61 9.93
C ARG A 277 -6.68 -5.75 8.77
N LEU A 278 -6.17 -4.64 8.23
CA LEU A 278 -5.13 -4.61 7.20
C LEU A 278 -3.85 -5.31 7.68
N ALA A 279 -3.46 -5.13 8.94
CA ALA A 279 -2.33 -5.85 9.53
C ALA A 279 -2.56 -7.37 9.61
N ILE A 280 -3.77 -7.82 9.93
CA ILE A 280 -4.11 -9.25 9.91
C ILE A 280 -4.06 -9.80 8.47
N TYR A 281 -4.56 -9.05 7.49
CA TYR A 281 -4.50 -9.47 6.09
C TYR A 281 -3.06 -9.58 5.60
N ASP A 282 -2.20 -8.63 5.96
CA ASP A 282 -0.75 -8.70 5.73
C ASP A 282 -0.12 -9.90 6.42
N MET A 283 -0.45 -10.17 7.69
CA MET A 283 0.06 -11.34 8.40
C MET A 283 -0.24 -12.62 7.62
N VAL A 284 -1.47 -12.78 7.12
CA VAL A 284 -1.85 -13.96 6.32
C VAL A 284 -1.09 -14.01 5.00
N TYR A 285 -1.06 -12.91 4.26
CA TYR A 285 -0.42 -12.82 2.95
C TYR A 285 1.09 -13.09 3.02
N PHE A 286 1.81 -12.39 3.91
CA PHE A 286 3.25 -12.53 4.02
C PHE A 286 3.65 -13.87 4.63
N LEU A 287 2.85 -14.42 5.55
CA LEU A 287 3.11 -15.75 6.08
C LEU A 287 2.97 -16.83 5.01
N GLU A 288 2.00 -16.71 4.09
CA GLU A 288 1.87 -17.63 2.95
C GLU A 288 3.12 -17.65 2.07
N GLN A 289 3.71 -16.48 1.81
CA GLN A 289 4.94 -16.36 1.04
C GLN A 289 6.15 -16.85 1.84
N LEU A 290 6.22 -16.51 3.14
CA LEU A 290 7.32 -16.85 4.02
C LEU A 290 7.46 -18.36 4.22
N VAL A 291 6.36 -19.12 4.30
CA VAL A 291 6.47 -20.59 4.40
C VAL A 291 6.98 -21.25 3.12
N LYS A 292 6.89 -20.56 1.97
CA LYS A 292 7.46 -21.00 0.68
C LYS A 292 8.93 -20.56 0.55
N HIS A 293 9.29 -19.43 1.17
CA HIS A 293 10.60 -18.79 1.11
C HIS A 293 11.09 -18.39 2.52
N PRO A 294 11.37 -19.37 3.40
CA PRO A 294 11.70 -19.13 4.81
C PRO A 294 12.99 -18.34 5.04
N GLU A 295 13.85 -18.26 4.03
CA GLU A 295 15.10 -17.51 4.03
C GLU A 295 14.91 -15.99 3.90
N LEU A 296 13.73 -15.52 3.48
CA LEU A 296 13.46 -14.11 3.24
C LEU A 296 13.06 -13.38 4.53
N GLU A 297 14.04 -12.82 5.22
CA GLU A 297 13.87 -12.08 6.47
C GLU A 297 12.88 -10.90 6.34
N GLU A 298 12.78 -10.27 5.16
CA GLU A 298 11.80 -9.20 4.92
C GLU A 298 10.35 -9.68 5.13
N LEU A 299 10.01 -10.88 4.64
CA LEU A 299 8.67 -11.44 4.81
C LEU A 299 8.38 -11.74 6.28
N LYS A 300 9.38 -12.24 7.01
CA LYS A 300 9.28 -12.46 8.46
C LYS A 300 9.04 -11.14 9.19
N ASN A 301 9.79 -10.10 8.85
CA ASN A 301 9.64 -8.77 9.42
C ASN A 301 8.24 -8.18 9.16
N ASP A 302 7.68 -8.37 7.96
CA ASP A 302 6.32 -7.92 7.64
C ASP A 302 5.26 -8.65 8.49
N VAL A 303 5.41 -9.98 8.69
CA VAL A 303 4.51 -10.76 9.57
C VAL A 303 4.59 -10.26 11.02
N ILE A 304 5.80 -10.06 11.54
CA ILE A 304 6.01 -9.57 12.91
C ILE A 304 5.49 -8.14 13.08
N PHE A 305 5.68 -7.27 12.09
CA PHE A 305 5.13 -5.92 12.10
C PHE A 305 3.61 -5.95 12.20
N GLY A 306 2.94 -6.75 11.36
CA GLY A 306 1.48 -6.93 11.44
C GLY A 306 1.04 -7.46 12.81
N ALA A 307 1.76 -8.44 13.35
CA ALA A 307 1.47 -8.98 14.68
C ALA A 307 1.57 -7.93 15.79
N LYS A 308 2.57 -7.03 15.74
CA LYS A 308 2.71 -5.91 16.69
C LYS A 308 1.54 -4.92 16.59
N VAL A 309 1.13 -4.56 15.37
CA VAL A 309 -0.04 -3.67 15.15
C VAL A 309 -1.31 -4.23 15.77
N VAL A 310 -1.52 -5.54 15.65
CA VAL A 310 -2.68 -6.25 16.19
C VAL A 310 -2.59 -6.41 17.71
N ALA A 311 -1.43 -6.86 18.20
CA ALA A 311 -1.21 -7.18 19.61
C ALA A 311 -1.22 -5.94 20.51
N LEU A 312 -0.59 -4.85 20.07
CA LEU A 312 -0.20 -3.75 20.97
C LEU A 312 -1.17 -2.56 20.98
N LYS A 313 -2.16 -2.51 20.07
CA LYS A 313 -3.04 -1.34 19.88
C LYS A 313 -3.69 -0.82 21.16
N ASP A 314 -4.10 -1.72 22.06
CA ASP A 314 -4.78 -1.36 23.30
C ASP A 314 -3.94 -1.64 24.56
N GLU A 315 -2.69 -2.10 24.38
CA GLU A 315 -1.89 -2.65 25.49
C GLU A 315 -0.75 -1.71 25.90
N ILE A 316 -0.36 -0.75 25.06
CA ILE A 316 0.75 0.18 25.33
C ILE A 316 0.26 1.62 25.26
N THR A 317 0.38 2.35 26.36
CA THR A 317 0.29 3.81 26.34
C THR A 317 1.68 4.43 26.25
N PHE A 318 1.78 5.66 25.75
CA PHE A 318 3.05 6.38 25.67
C PHE A 318 3.77 6.50 27.03
N ASN A 319 3.04 6.49 28.14
CA ASN A 319 3.62 6.57 29.47
C ASN A 319 4.25 5.26 29.96
N ASP A 320 3.81 4.13 29.39
CA ASP A 320 4.30 2.80 29.73
C ASP A 320 5.64 2.50 29.07
N VAL A 321 5.91 3.13 27.91
CA VAL A 321 7.16 3.00 27.15
C VAL A 321 8.39 3.34 27.99
N LYS A 322 9.36 2.42 28.04
CA LYS A 322 10.64 2.53 28.78
C LYS A 322 11.87 2.42 27.90
N THR A 323 11.79 1.74 26.75
CA THR A 323 12.94 1.50 25.88
C THR A 323 12.77 2.15 24.50
N PRO A 324 13.87 2.44 23.77
CA PRO A 324 13.79 2.92 22.40
C PRO A 324 13.01 1.95 21.49
N MET A 325 13.15 0.64 21.69
CA MET A 325 12.43 -0.35 20.90
C MET A 325 10.92 -0.31 21.19
N GLU A 326 10.52 -0.20 22.45
CA GLU A 326 9.11 -0.01 22.82
C GLU A 326 8.55 1.31 22.27
N LEU A 327 9.37 2.37 22.19
CA LEU A 327 8.94 3.62 21.56
C LEU A 327 8.68 3.42 20.07
N MET A 328 9.57 2.72 19.37
CA MET A 328 9.39 2.40 17.96
C MET A 328 8.11 1.61 17.73
N ASP A 329 7.85 0.59 18.55
CA ASP A 329 6.63 -0.21 18.49
C ASP A 329 5.38 0.62 18.79
N PHE A 330 5.42 1.46 19.83
CA PHE A 330 4.33 2.38 20.15
C PHE A 330 4.02 3.32 18.98
N MET A 331 5.04 3.93 18.38
CA MET A 331 4.87 4.87 17.27
C MET A 331 4.36 4.15 16.01
N ASN A 332 4.86 2.97 15.70
CA ASN A 332 4.39 2.16 14.56
C ASN A 332 2.88 1.82 14.66
N VAL A 333 2.40 1.60 15.89
CA VAL A 333 1.00 1.20 16.17
C VAL A 333 0.06 2.41 16.24
N ASN A 334 0.55 3.57 16.67
CA ASN A 334 -0.31 4.68 17.07
C ASN A 334 -0.11 5.98 16.30
N ILE A 335 1.00 6.14 15.58
CA ILE A 335 1.37 7.39 14.92
C ILE A 335 1.56 7.17 13.42
N GLU A 336 0.72 7.83 12.63
CA GLU A 336 0.88 7.92 11.18
C GLU A 336 1.51 9.26 10.77
N TYR A 337 2.19 9.25 9.62
CA TYR A 337 2.73 10.46 9.03
C TYR A 337 1.59 11.32 8.45
N GLY A 338 1.40 12.50 9.05
CA GLY A 338 0.35 13.43 8.66
C GLY A 338 0.28 14.61 9.60
N TRP A 339 -0.64 15.53 9.34
CA TRP A 339 -0.85 16.71 10.16
C TRP A 339 -2.31 17.11 10.17
N ILE A 340 -2.67 17.98 11.11
CA ILE A 340 -4.01 18.54 11.23
C ILE A 340 -3.89 20.03 10.97
N ASP A 341 -4.78 20.56 10.15
CA ASP A 341 -4.82 21.98 9.88
C ASP A 341 -5.55 22.78 10.97
N ASN A 342 -5.48 24.11 10.85
CA ASN A 342 -6.13 25.03 11.78
C ASN A 342 -7.67 24.98 11.79
N GLN A 343 -8.29 24.20 10.90
CA GLN A 343 -9.74 23.96 10.84
C GLN A 343 -10.09 22.55 11.36
N GLY A 344 -9.10 21.74 11.71
CA GLY A 344 -9.28 20.38 12.22
C GLY A 344 -9.31 19.30 11.13
N PHE A 345 -9.05 19.64 9.87
CA PHE A 345 -8.95 18.63 8.81
C PHE A 345 -7.62 17.88 8.89
N LYS A 346 -7.70 16.57 8.72
CA LYS A 346 -6.54 15.68 8.68
C LYS A 346 -5.95 15.66 7.27
N HIS A 347 -4.63 15.71 7.20
CA HIS A 347 -3.84 15.63 5.97
C HIS A 347 -2.83 14.49 6.12
N LEU A 348 -3.02 13.41 5.37
CA LEU A 348 -2.21 12.19 5.47
C LEU A 348 -1.13 12.16 4.39
N ASN A 349 0.10 11.80 4.77
CA ASN A 349 1.22 11.56 3.87
C ASN A 349 1.57 12.69 2.86
N ASN A 350 1.17 13.93 3.14
CA ASN A 350 1.53 15.09 2.32
C ASN A 350 1.65 16.38 3.15
N LEU A 351 2.17 17.43 2.51
CA LEU A 351 2.35 18.76 3.11
C LEU A 351 1.61 19.87 2.32
N LYS A 352 0.50 19.55 1.64
CA LYS A 352 -0.24 20.51 0.81
C LYS A 352 -0.92 21.59 1.65
N GLY A 353 -0.59 22.86 1.42
CA GLY A 353 -1.15 23.97 2.22
C GLY A 353 -0.58 24.05 3.64
N PHE A 354 0.42 23.23 3.97
CA PHE A 354 1.09 23.18 5.26
C PHE A 354 1.59 24.56 5.69
N ARG A 355 2.27 25.30 4.82
CA ARG A 355 2.77 26.65 5.12
C ARG A 355 1.71 27.62 5.67
N LYS A 356 0.45 27.46 5.23
CA LYS A 356 -0.66 28.35 5.57
C LYS A 356 -1.43 27.88 6.79
N ASN A 357 -1.74 26.59 6.87
CA ASN A 357 -2.70 26.08 7.84
C ASN A 357 -2.08 25.23 8.96
N TYR A 358 -0.79 24.89 8.86
CA TYR A 358 -0.11 24.06 9.86
C TYR A 358 0.20 24.83 11.14
N ARG A 359 0.04 24.13 12.27
CA ARG A 359 0.61 24.50 13.55
C ARG A 359 1.18 23.25 14.22
N ILE A 360 2.33 23.41 14.89
CA ILE A 360 2.97 22.29 15.60
C ILE A 360 2.05 21.79 16.70
N SER A 361 1.70 20.50 16.66
CA SER A 361 0.85 19.90 17.69
C SER A 361 1.59 19.72 19.02
N SER A 362 0.84 19.73 20.13
CA SER A 362 1.36 19.20 21.40
C SER A 362 1.48 17.69 21.31
N ILE A 363 2.28 17.07 22.19
CA ILE A 363 2.37 15.61 22.28
C ILE A 363 1.00 15.02 22.61
N ASP A 364 0.25 15.62 23.53
CA ASP A 364 -1.11 15.17 23.85
C ASP A 364 -2.04 15.20 22.64
N LYS A 365 -1.99 16.26 21.82
CA LYS A 365 -2.82 16.35 20.61
C LYS A 365 -2.39 15.35 19.54
N MET A 366 -1.08 15.13 19.40
CA MET A 366 -0.53 14.10 18.51
C MET A 366 -0.97 12.71 18.95
N LEU A 367 -0.97 12.41 20.24
CA LEU A 367 -1.44 11.14 20.81
C LEU A 367 -2.95 10.96 20.64
N GLU A 368 -3.74 12.03 20.81
CA GLU A 368 -5.19 12.02 20.61
C GLU A 368 -5.57 11.71 19.16
N VAL A 369 -4.88 12.30 18.19
CA VAL A 369 -5.24 12.20 16.78
C VAL A 369 -4.48 11.13 16.02
N GLY A 370 -3.33 10.69 16.55
CA GLY A 370 -2.48 9.68 15.94
C GLY A 370 -1.71 10.17 14.71
N LEU A 371 -1.54 11.49 14.54
CA LEU A 371 -0.86 12.09 13.39
C LEU A 371 0.30 12.96 13.82
N GLY A 372 1.44 12.82 13.14
CA GLY A 372 2.56 13.74 13.28
C GLY A 372 3.47 13.74 12.06
N THR A 373 3.99 14.91 11.69
CA THR A 373 5.05 15.01 10.67
C THR A 373 6.41 14.65 11.27
N CYS A 374 7.50 14.81 10.51
CA CYS A 374 8.85 14.71 11.06
C CYS A 374 9.07 15.67 12.24
N ILE A 375 8.38 16.83 12.30
CA ILE A 375 8.44 17.76 13.43
C ILE A 375 7.85 17.13 14.70
N GLU A 376 6.58 16.74 14.67
CA GLU A 376 5.89 16.18 15.85
C GLU A 376 6.53 14.87 16.30
N GLN A 377 6.93 14.02 15.35
CA GLN A 377 7.58 12.75 15.67
C GLN A 377 8.94 12.98 16.34
N ALA A 378 9.80 13.85 15.80
CA ALA A 378 11.07 14.20 16.46
C ALA A 378 10.84 14.83 17.84
N LYS A 379 9.79 15.63 18.01
CA LYS A 379 9.40 16.20 19.31
C LYS A 379 9.04 15.13 20.33
N MET A 380 8.23 14.13 19.96
CA MET A 380 7.87 13.01 20.82
C MET A 380 9.10 12.17 21.19
N ILE A 381 9.96 11.87 20.21
CA ILE A 381 11.19 11.10 20.42
C ILE A 381 12.14 11.83 21.37
N LYS A 382 12.34 13.14 21.15
CA LYS A 382 13.15 14.01 22.02
C LYS A 382 12.62 13.99 23.46
N TYR A 383 11.32 14.20 23.63
CA TYR A 383 10.68 14.17 24.95
C TYR A 383 10.86 12.82 25.66
N PHE A 384 10.71 11.71 24.94
CA PHE A 384 10.95 10.38 25.51
C PHE A 384 12.38 10.23 26.01
N PHE A 385 13.38 10.57 25.19
CA PHE A 385 14.79 10.44 25.57
C PHE A 385 15.17 11.34 26.74
N ASP A 386 14.66 12.58 26.79
CA ASP A 386 14.83 13.47 27.93
C ASP A 386 14.23 12.86 29.21
N LYS A 387 13.00 12.33 29.13
CA LYS A 387 12.32 11.70 30.26
C LYS A 387 13.06 10.48 30.80
N MET A 388 13.68 9.70 29.92
CA MET A 388 14.45 8.51 30.28
C MET A 388 15.91 8.82 30.68
N GLY A 389 16.36 10.07 30.53
CA GLY A 389 17.72 10.48 30.88
C GLY A 389 18.80 10.06 29.89
N PHE A 390 18.44 9.77 28.63
CA PHE A 390 19.43 9.51 27.59
C PHE A 390 20.07 10.83 27.12
N GLU A 391 21.38 10.85 26.97
CA GLU A 391 22.07 11.92 26.23
C GLU A 391 21.56 11.90 24.79
N ASN A 392 21.05 13.04 24.30
CA ASN A 392 20.43 13.12 22.99
C ASN A 392 20.61 14.49 22.35
N LYS A 393 20.43 14.54 21.03
CA LYS A 393 20.60 15.72 20.19
C LYS A 393 19.48 15.77 19.16
N LEU A 394 18.78 16.89 19.10
CA LEU A 394 17.70 17.13 18.14
C LEU A 394 18.22 18.06 17.04
N TYR A 395 18.02 17.64 15.80
CA TYR A 395 18.45 18.38 14.62
C TYR A 395 17.27 18.71 13.72
N CYS A 396 17.35 19.87 13.06
CA CYS A 396 16.42 20.28 12.02
C CYS A 396 17.19 20.63 10.75
N TYR A 397 16.93 19.85 9.71
CA TYR A 397 17.41 20.05 8.36
C TYR A 397 16.34 20.78 7.54
N ARG A 398 16.70 21.81 6.77
CA ARG A 398 15.73 22.57 5.95
C ARG A 398 16.37 23.28 4.75
N SER A 399 15.60 23.45 3.69
CA SER A 399 15.95 24.31 2.55
C SER A 399 15.73 25.80 2.86
N TYR A 400 16.34 26.69 2.08
CA TYR A 400 15.97 28.11 2.09
C TYR A 400 14.54 28.27 1.61
N GLU A 401 13.72 29.03 2.34
CA GLU A 401 12.45 29.54 1.82
C GLU A 401 12.67 30.95 1.27
N THR A 402 12.47 31.12 -0.03
CA THR A 402 12.44 32.39 -0.75
C THR A 402 11.06 32.60 -1.35
N GLU A 403 10.71 33.84 -1.71
CA GLU A 403 9.45 34.11 -2.43
C GLU A 403 9.36 33.30 -3.74
N GLU A 404 10.50 33.01 -4.36
CA GLU A 404 10.61 32.27 -5.63
C GLU A 404 10.45 30.74 -5.48
N ASN A 405 10.56 30.18 -4.27
CA ASN A 405 10.44 28.74 -4.05
C ASN A 405 9.33 28.35 -3.04
N PHE A 406 8.51 29.31 -2.63
CA PHE A 406 7.41 29.11 -1.69
C PHE A 406 6.34 28.13 -2.19
N ASP A 407 6.18 28.05 -3.52
CA ASP A 407 5.26 27.11 -4.18
C ASP A 407 5.88 25.72 -4.41
N LYS A 408 7.17 25.52 -4.11
CA LYS A 408 7.82 24.20 -4.19
C LYS A 408 7.57 23.38 -2.93
N ASP A 409 7.75 22.06 -3.05
CA ASP A 409 7.62 21.12 -1.93
C ASP A 409 8.48 21.52 -0.73
N ILE A 410 7.91 21.33 0.45
CA ILE A 410 8.59 21.59 1.71
C ILE A 410 9.72 20.57 1.87
N ARG A 411 10.96 21.06 1.83
CA ARG A 411 12.15 20.25 2.16
C ARG A 411 12.60 20.56 3.57
N MET A 412 12.17 19.73 4.50
CA MET A 412 12.55 19.79 5.91
C MET A 412 12.55 18.37 6.50
N HIS A 413 13.49 18.13 7.40
CA HIS A 413 13.53 16.90 8.18
C HIS A 413 14.00 17.19 9.60
N CYS A 414 13.22 16.81 10.60
CA CYS A 414 13.64 16.83 12.00
C CYS A 414 13.96 15.40 12.45
N PHE A 415 15.10 15.21 13.11
CA PHE A 415 15.53 13.90 13.56
C PHE A 415 16.27 13.99 14.90
N VAL A 416 16.31 12.87 15.63
CA VAL A 416 16.92 12.80 16.95
C VAL A 416 18.02 11.73 16.94
N LEU A 417 19.19 12.13 17.44
CA LEU A 417 20.26 11.21 17.80
C LEU A 417 20.25 11.01 19.31
N PHE A 418 20.47 9.79 19.78
CA PHE A 418 20.66 9.50 21.20
C PHE A 418 21.88 8.62 21.41
N LYS A 419 22.50 8.75 22.57
CA LYS A 419 23.65 7.95 22.97
C LYS A 419 23.17 6.78 23.81
N TYR A 420 23.65 5.60 23.47
CA TYR A 420 23.44 4.39 24.25
C TYR A 420 24.76 3.63 24.32
N ASN A 421 25.23 3.37 25.54
CA ASN A 421 26.61 2.93 25.80
C ASN A 421 27.62 3.90 25.13
N ASP A 422 28.55 3.35 24.34
CA ASP A 422 29.62 4.10 23.66
C ASP A 422 29.30 4.45 22.20
N SER A 423 28.03 4.37 21.78
CA SER A 423 27.63 4.62 20.39
C SER A 423 26.47 5.60 20.27
N TRP A 424 26.40 6.26 19.12
CA TRP A 424 25.29 7.14 18.76
C TRP A 424 24.28 6.39 17.89
N TYR A 425 23.01 6.70 18.08
CA TYR A 425 21.91 6.06 17.37
C TYR A 425 20.98 7.11 16.80
N HIS A 426 20.59 6.95 15.54
CA HIS A 426 19.52 7.72 14.91
C HIS A 426 18.20 6.99 15.08
N PHE A 427 17.23 7.66 15.70
CA PHE A 427 15.87 7.15 15.75
C PHE A 427 15.05 7.79 14.63
N GLU A 428 14.74 7.00 13.60
CA GLU A 428 13.94 7.43 12.44
C GLU A 428 12.59 6.72 12.42
N HIS A 429 11.50 7.47 12.49
CA HIS A 429 10.14 6.94 12.32
C HIS A 429 9.38 7.59 11.16
N SER A 430 9.69 8.84 10.87
CA SER A 430 8.93 9.67 9.93
C SER A 430 9.26 9.39 8.46
N ASN A 431 10.51 9.02 8.19
CA ASN A 431 10.96 8.56 6.87
C ASN A 431 10.69 7.05 6.73
N ARG A 432 9.60 6.68 6.05
CA ARG A 432 9.16 5.28 5.92
C ARG A 432 10.26 4.37 5.33
N PRO A 433 10.93 4.69 4.20
CA PRO A 433 12.03 3.86 3.66
C PRO A 433 13.21 3.66 4.61
N LYS A 434 13.51 4.64 5.47
CA LYS A 434 14.64 4.61 6.41
C LYS A 434 14.20 4.37 7.86
N ARG A 435 12.95 3.94 8.10
CA ARG A 435 12.42 3.77 9.45
C ARG A 435 13.24 2.73 10.22
N GLY A 436 13.67 3.06 11.43
CA GLY A 436 14.47 2.18 12.27
C GLY A 436 15.31 2.92 13.30
N ILE A 437 16.10 2.15 14.04
CA ILE A 437 17.10 2.66 14.98
C ILE A 437 18.49 2.29 14.44
N HIS A 438 19.21 3.28 13.93
CA HIS A 438 20.44 3.07 13.16
C HIS A 438 21.66 3.46 13.99
N LYS A 439 22.67 2.59 14.06
CA LYS A 439 23.88 2.80 14.85
C LYS A 439 24.94 3.56 14.05
N TYR A 440 25.64 4.48 14.71
CA TYR A 440 26.75 5.25 14.19
C TYR A 440 27.89 5.36 15.21
N ASP A 441 29.12 5.52 14.70
CA ASP A 441 30.32 5.66 15.53
C ASP A 441 30.43 7.07 16.16
N SER A 442 29.89 8.08 15.47
CA SER A 442 29.90 9.48 15.91
C SER A 442 28.67 10.25 15.46
N VAL A 443 28.43 11.40 16.09
CA VAL A 443 27.40 12.36 15.67
C VAL A 443 27.68 12.85 14.25
N GLU A 444 28.95 13.10 13.93
CA GLU A 444 29.40 13.58 12.63
C GLU A 444 29.10 12.57 11.53
N SER A 445 29.39 11.28 11.74
CA SER A 445 29.07 10.23 10.77
C SER A 445 27.56 10.05 10.57
N ALA A 446 26.77 10.19 11.64
CA ALA A 446 25.31 10.12 11.54
C ALA A 446 24.77 11.29 10.71
N ILE A 447 25.23 12.50 10.98
CA ILE A 447 24.85 13.70 10.23
C ILE A 447 25.22 13.56 8.76
N GLU A 448 26.43 13.10 8.45
CA GLU A 448 26.88 12.95 7.07
C GLU A 448 26.00 11.98 6.28
N ASP A 449 25.68 10.83 6.86
CA ASP A 449 24.81 9.82 6.23
C ASP A 449 23.37 10.32 6.06
N ILE A 450 22.77 10.86 7.14
CA ILE A 450 21.38 11.36 7.12
C ILE A 450 21.21 12.50 6.11
N THR A 451 22.22 13.38 5.99
CA THR A 451 22.15 14.56 5.11
C THR A 451 22.71 14.33 3.70
N SER A 452 23.33 13.18 3.42
CA SER A 452 24.01 12.87 2.16
C SER A 452 23.11 13.07 0.94
N GLY A 453 21.89 12.52 0.96
CA GLY A 453 20.92 12.60 -0.14
C GLY A 453 20.30 13.98 -0.35
N PHE A 454 20.62 14.96 0.48
CA PHE A 454 20.15 16.32 0.28
C PHE A 454 21.20 17.19 -0.43
N LYS A 455 22.51 16.90 -0.28
CA LYS A 455 23.63 17.74 -0.79
C LYS A 455 23.56 18.08 -2.28
N ASP A 456 22.83 17.31 -3.08
CA ASP A 456 22.61 17.51 -4.52
C ASP A 456 21.73 18.74 -4.85
N HIS A 457 21.23 19.45 -3.84
CA HIS A 457 20.37 20.62 -4.00
C HIS A 457 21.01 21.87 -3.41
N GLY A 458 21.49 22.79 -4.25
CA GLY A 458 22.28 23.99 -3.83
C GLY A 458 21.62 24.99 -2.86
N ASP A 459 20.40 24.76 -2.38
CA ASP A 459 19.59 25.66 -1.54
C ASP A 459 19.43 25.17 -0.08
N ILE A 460 20.46 24.57 0.49
CA ILE A 460 20.41 23.95 1.83
C ILE A 460 20.92 24.90 2.91
N ARG A 461 20.17 25.01 4.02
CA ARG A 461 20.67 25.67 5.24
C ARG A 461 21.61 24.77 6.02
N LYS A 462 22.54 25.39 6.75
CA LYS A 462 23.41 24.67 7.70
C LYS A 462 22.52 23.87 8.67
N LEU A 463 22.90 22.62 8.92
CA LEU A 463 22.22 21.78 9.90
C LEU A 463 22.26 22.45 11.29
N THR A 464 21.10 22.60 11.90
CA THR A 464 20.94 23.27 13.18
C THR A 464 20.55 22.27 14.27
N GLU A 465 21.32 22.25 15.36
CA GLU A 465 20.93 21.57 16.61
C GLU A 465 20.04 22.52 17.40
N ILE A 466 18.89 22.05 17.85
CA ILE A 466 17.92 22.82 18.64
C ILE A 466 17.56 22.08 19.92
N ASP A 467 17.20 22.83 20.96
CA ASP A 467 16.99 22.23 22.29
C ASP A 467 15.64 21.52 22.42
N SER A 468 14.61 22.05 21.76
CA SER A 468 13.23 21.53 21.80
C SER A 468 12.40 22.01 20.60
N ILE A 469 11.19 21.46 20.44
CA ILE A 469 10.22 21.88 19.42
C ILE A 469 8.97 22.44 20.14
N PRO A 470 8.77 23.77 20.16
CA PRO A 470 7.60 24.38 20.80
C PRO A 470 6.27 23.99 20.14
N SER A 471 5.19 23.91 20.91
CA SER A 471 3.83 23.72 20.37
C SER A 471 3.25 25.03 19.83
N GLY A 472 2.30 24.94 18.91
CA GLY A 472 1.46 26.05 18.46
C GLY A 472 2.08 26.96 17.40
N LEU A 473 3.39 26.87 17.16
CA LEU A 473 4.08 27.64 16.13
C LEU A 473 3.54 27.26 14.75
N THR A 474 3.33 28.25 13.89
CA THR A 474 3.20 28.06 12.45
C THR A 474 4.52 27.57 11.87
N PHE A 475 4.49 27.08 10.63
CA PHE A 475 5.71 26.66 9.94
C PHE A 475 6.74 27.81 9.81
N LYS A 476 6.28 29.03 9.52
CA LYS A 476 7.14 30.22 9.46
C LYS A 476 7.76 30.57 10.82
N GLU A 477 6.97 30.52 11.88
CA GLU A 477 7.46 30.78 13.25
C GLU A 477 8.47 29.71 13.69
N PHE A 478 8.25 28.45 13.33
CA PHE A 478 9.21 27.38 13.58
C PHE A 478 10.53 27.60 12.83
N ASN A 479 10.47 27.95 11.53
CA ASN A 479 11.66 28.30 10.77
C ASN A 479 12.44 29.46 11.41
N ASN A 480 11.75 30.49 11.90
CA ASN A 480 12.38 31.59 12.62
C ASN A 480 13.02 31.15 13.94
N PHE A 481 12.31 30.34 14.73
CA PHE A 481 12.84 29.77 15.97
C PHE A 481 14.14 28.99 15.73
N VAL A 482 14.19 28.14 14.69
CA VAL A 482 15.42 27.39 14.36
C VAL A 482 16.55 28.33 13.94
N ASN A 483 16.26 29.45 13.26
CA ASN A 483 17.29 30.43 12.86
C ASN A 483 18.02 31.07 14.06
N GLU A 484 17.36 31.22 15.21
CA GLU A 484 18.00 31.79 16.41
C GLU A 484 19.18 30.93 16.92
N PHE A 485 19.13 29.62 16.65
CA PHE A 485 20.21 28.68 16.99
C PHE A 485 21.40 28.75 16.02
N ASP A 486 21.16 29.19 14.78
CA ASP A 486 22.22 29.46 13.80
C ASP A 486 23.06 30.67 14.23
N ASP A 487 22.41 31.71 14.77
CA ASP A 487 23.07 32.96 15.16
C ASP A 487 23.72 32.90 16.56
N THR A 488 23.17 32.11 17.49
CA THR A 488 23.79 31.91 18.81
C THR A 488 25.09 31.10 18.74
N LYS A 489 25.21 30.13 17.82
CA LYS A 489 26.49 29.45 17.55
C LYS A 489 27.53 30.35 16.84
N ARG A 490 27.10 31.41 16.14
CA ARG A 490 28.02 32.43 15.57
C ARG A 490 28.64 33.36 16.62
N LYS A 491 27.97 33.57 17.76
CA LYS A 491 28.49 34.42 18.87
C LYS A 491 29.47 33.72 19.81
N LYS A 492 29.71 32.42 19.64
CA LYS A 492 30.65 31.60 20.45
C LYS A 492 31.96 31.26 19.70
N ILE A 493 32.30 31.98 18.63
CA ILE A 493 33.57 31.87 17.91
C ILE A 493 34.48 33.03 18.32
#